data_AF-A0A4R0RFD9-F1
#
_entry.id   AF-A0A4R0RFD9-F1
#
_cell.length_a   1.000
_cell.length_b   1.000
_cell.length_c   1.000
_cell.angle_alpha   90.00
_cell.angle_beta   90.00
_cell.angle_gamma   90.00
#
_symmetry.space_group_name_H-M   'P 1'
#
loop_
_entity.id
_entity.type
_entity.pdbx_description
1 polymer ?
#
loop_
_entity_poly.entity_id
_entity_poly.type
_entity_poly.pdbx_seq_one_letter_code
_entity_poly.pdbx_strand_id
1 'polypeptide(L)'
;MSTAEELIQQASTLRSTNPAKAEALYKQVLNTTSAADALTAEKDQSLRHQETALVNLGELYRDQKNAKGVSEVITLSRSFMSSTAKAKTAKLIRTLLDFFTPIPNSHPIQIEVLQDNIAWAKQRSGYS
;
A
#
# COMPACT_ATOMS: atom_id res chain seq x y z
N MET A 1 6.77 23.15 -2.06
CA MET A 1 5.90 21.95 -2.01
C MET A 1 6.64 20.92 -1.20
N SER A 2 6.01 20.29 -0.21
CA SER A 2 6.68 19.27 0.61
C SER A 2 7.03 18.06 -0.23
N THR A 3 8.22 17.48 -0.02
CA THR A 3 8.65 16.29 -0.73
C THR A 3 7.88 15.06 -0.22
N ALA A 4 7.84 13.99 -1.03
CA ALA A 4 7.16 12.75 -0.64
C ALA A 4 7.68 12.19 0.71
N GLU A 5 8.99 12.32 0.94
CA GLU A 5 9.65 11.93 2.20
C GLU A 5 9.15 12.74 3.40
N GLU A 6 9.03 14.06 3.27
CA GLU A 6 8.48 14.93 4.32
C GLU A 6 7.02 14.58 4.65
N LEU A 7 6.21 14.24 3.64
CA LEU A 7 4.83 13.82 3.84
C LEU A 7 4.75 12.48 4.58
N ILE A 8 5.62 11.52 4.23
CA ILE A 8 5.72 10.22 4.93
C ILE A 8 6.10 10.42 6.40
N GLN A 9 7.07 11.30 6.67
CA GLN A 9 7.55 11.58 8.02
C GLN A 9 6.50 12.33 8.85
N GLN A 10 5.80 13.30 8.26
CA GLN A 10 4.68 13.95 8.93
C GLN A 10 3.56 12.94 9.25
N ALA A 11 3.21 12.08 8.30
CA ALA A 11 2.21 11.05 8.50
C ALA A 11 2.58 10.07 9.61
N SER A 12 3.86 9.67 9.73
CA SER A 12 4.32 8.75 10.76
C SER A 12 4.20 9.36 12.17
N THR A 13 4.52 10.65 12.32
CA THR A 13 4.33 11.36 13.61
C THR A 13 2.85 11.55 13.98
N LEU A 14 1.99 11.71 12.97
CA LEU A 14 0.55 11.88 13.16
C LEU A 14 -0.19 10.55 13.37
N ARG A 15 0.45 9.41 13.09
CA ARG A 15 -0.15 8.07 13.18
C ARG A 15 -0.84 7.80 14.51
N SER A 16 -0.26 8.25 15.62
CA SER A 16 -0.79 8.03 16.97
C SER A 16 -1.71 9.16 17.46
N THR A 17 -1.59 10.37 16.91
CA THR A 17 -2.30 11.56 17.40
C THR A 17 -3.49 11.96 16.52
N ASN A 18 -3.37 11.76 15.20
CA ASN A 18 -4.41 12.02 14.22
C ASN A 18 -4.32 11.02 13.06
N PRO A 19 -4.87 9.80 13.24
CA PRO A 19 -4.78 8.73 12.24
C PRO A 19 -5.44 9.10 10.91
N ALA A 20 -6.54 9.87 10.92
CA ALA A 20 -7.22 10.32 9.70
C ALA A 20 -6.34 11.26 8.85
N LYS A 21 -5.60 12.16 9.52
CA LYS A 21 -4.66 13.05 8.82
C LYS A 21 -3.44 12.27 8.30
N ALA A 22 -2.94 11.30 9.06
CA ALA A 22 -1.86 10.42 8.61
C ALA A 22 -2.26 9.62 7.36
N GLU A 23 -3.48 9.05 7.35
CA GLU A 23 -4.04 8.36 6.18
C GLU A 23 -4.06 9.26 4.94
N ALA A 24 -4.61 10.47 5.08
CA ALA A 24 -4.71 11.42 3.97
C ALA A 24 -3.33 11.77 3.38
N LEU A 25 -2.32 11.94 4.23
CA LEU A 25 -0.95 12.21 3.80
C LEU A 25 -0.33 11.01 3.07
N TYR A 26 -0.50 9.78 3.56
CA TYR A 26 -0.03 8.59 2.84
C TYR A 26 -0.71 8.44 1.48
N LYS A 27 -2.03 8.62 1.41
CA LYS A 27 -2.78 8.61 0.13
C LYS A 27 -2.29 9.72 -0.81
N GLN A 28 -1.95 10.90 -0.28
CA GLN A 28 -1.37 11.98 -1.07
C GLN A 28 -0.01 11.61 -1.68
N VAL A 29 0.86 10.90 -0.96
CA VAL A 29 2.15 10.43 -1.48
C VAL A 29 1.96 9.45 -2.64
N LEU A 30 0.98 8.55 -2.51
CA LEU A 30 0.64 7.58 -3.56
C LEU A 30 0.15 8.27 -4.84
N ASN A 31 -0.62 9.36 -4.71
CA ASN A 31 -1.18 10.11 -5.84
C ASN A 31 -0.20 11.13 -6.45
N THR A 32 0.67 11.75 -5.65
CA THR A 32 1.62 12.78 -6.11
C THR A 32 2.75 12.18 -6.95
N THR A 33 3.04 10.90 -6.77
CA THR A 33 4.03 10.16 -7.57
C THR A 33 3.45 9.81 -8.95
N SER A 34 3.36 10.78 -9.86
CA SER A 34 3.07 10.53 -11.28
C SER A 34 4.39 10.34 -12.04
N ALA A 35 4.83 9.07 -12.11
CA ALA A 35 6.11 8.66 -12.69
C ALA A 35 6.14 8.60 -14.23
N ALA A 36 5.31 9.39 -14.92
CA ALA A 36 5.18 9.33 -16.37
C ALA A 36 6.39 9.93 -17.11
N ASP A 37 7.03 10.97 -16.56
CA ASP A 37 8.09 11.74 -17.24
C ASP A 37 9.40 11.87 -16.44
N ALA A 38 9.55 11.15 -15.32
CA ALA A 38 10.71 11.26 -14.43
C ALA A 38 11.92 10.44 -14.92
N LEU A 39 13.13 10.97 -14.72
CA LEU A 39 14.38 10.23 -14.97
C LEU A 39 14.42 8.93 -14.16
N THR A 40 15.17 7.93 -14.63
CA THR A 40 15.21 6.58 -14.05
C THR A 40 15.48 6.57 -12.53
N ALA A 41 16.35 7.47 -12.06
CA ALA A 41 16.67 7.61 -10.64
C ALA A 41 15.52 8.22 -9.80
N GLU A 42 14.81 9.22 -10.34
CA GLU A 42 13.65 9.83 -9.67
C GLU A 42 12.47 8.85 -9.62
N LYS A 43 12.28 8.07 -10.69
CA LYS A 43 11.31 6.99 -10.72
C LYS A 43 11.58 5.94 -9.64
N ASP A 44 12.83 5.50 -9.48
CA ASP A 44 13.20 4.55 -8.44
C ASP A 44 12.96 5.10 -7.03
N GLN A 45 13.27 6.38 -6.78
CA GLN A 45 12.98 7.03 -5.51
C GLN A 45 11.47 7.12 -5.24
N SER A 46 10.69 7.51 -6.25
CA SER A 46 9.25 7.58 -6.13
C SER A 46 8.61 6.23 -5.84
N LEU A 47 9.12 5.14 -6.46
CA LEU A 47 8.68 3.78 -6.16
C LEU A 47 9.03 3.36 -4.72
N ARG A 48 10.18 3.80 -4.18
CA ARG A 48 10.52 3.56 -2.77
C ARG A 48 9.56 4.30 -1.83
N HIS A 49 9.28 5.57 -2.11
CA HIS A 49 8.33 6.36 -1.32
C HIS A 49 6.92 5.76 -1.35
N GLN A 50 6.45 5.29 -2.51
CA GLN A 50 5.16 4.60 -2.62
C GLN A 50 5.13 3.30 -1.81
N GLU A 51 6.19 2.49 -1.88
CA GLU A 51 6.31 1.26 -1.08
C GLU A 51 6.24 1.57 0.42
N THR A 52 7.02 2.55 0.89
CA THR A 52 7.01 2.98 2.29
C THR A 52 5.63 3.51 2.71
N ALA A 53 4.98 4.30 1.87
CA ALA A 53 3.64 4.81 2.14
C ALA A 53 2.59 3.68 2.22
N LEU A 54 2.65 2.68 1.33
CA LEU A 54 1.76 1.51 1.37
C LEU A 54 1.95 0.71 2.66
N VAL A 55 3.20 0.41 3.04
CA VAL A 55 3.49 -0.32 4.28
C VAL A 55 2.98 0.45 5.49
N ASN A 56 3.33 1.73 5.63
CA ASN A 56 2.93 2.54 6.78
C ASN A 56 1.40 2.73 6.86
N LEU A 57 0.73 2.88 5.71
CA LEU A 57 -0.74 2.94 5.65
C LEU A 57 -1.37 1.61 6.09
N GLY A 58 -0.81 0.47 5.66
CA GLY A 58 -1.21 -0.84 6.12
C GLY A 58 -1.04 -1.01 7.63
N GLU A 59 0.10 -0.56 8.18
CA GLU A 59 0.34 -0.57 9.62
C GLU A 59 -0.62 0.35 10.37
N LEU A 60 -0.95 1.52 9.83
CA LEU A 60 -1.91 2.44 10.41
C LEU A 60 -3.30 1.78 10.53
N TYR A 61 -3.75 1.07 9.49
CA TYR A 61 -5.03 0.34 9.52
C TYR A 61 -4.98 -0.90 10.43
N ARG A 62 -3.85 -1.60 10.49
CA ARG A 62 -3.61 -2.71 11.42
C ARG A 62 -3.84 -2.27 12.86
N ASP A 63 -3.20 -1.17 13.27
CA ASP A 63 -3.28 -0.66 14.64
C ASP A 63 -4.70 -0.18 14.98
N GLN A 64 -5.44 0.30 13.98
CA GLN A 64 -6.86 0.63 14.10
C GLN A 64 -7.80 -0.58 14.07
N LYS A 65 -7.28 -1.81 13.89
CA LYS A 65 -8.06 -3.03 13.65
C LYS A 65 -9.00 -2.91 12.45
N ASN A 66 -8.63 -2.10 11.47
CA ASN A 66 -9.42 -1.84 10.27
C ASN A 66 -9.04 -2.80 9.14
N ALA A 67 -9.63 -4.00 9.16
CA ALA A 67 -9.43 -5.01 8.12
C ALA A 67 -9.80 -4.51 6.70
N LYS A 68 -10.83 -3.66 6.58
CA LYS A 68 -11.22 -3.06 5.29
C LYS A 68 -10.17 -2.10 4.76
N GLY A 69 -9.55 -1.31 5.64
CA GLY A 69 -8.42 -0.47 5.27
C GLY A 69 -7.24 -1.27 4.76
N VAL A 70 -6.87 -2.37 5.44
CA VAL A 70 -5.78 -3.25 4.96
C VAL A 70 -6.10 -3.85 3.57
N SER A 71 -7.36 -4.24 3.33
CA SER A 71 -7.86 -4.67 2.02
C SER A 71 -7.65 -3.60 0.92
N GLU A 72 -7.99 -2.35 1.23
CA GLU A 72 -7.80 -1.20 0.34
C GLU A 72 -6.32 -1.04 -0.05
N VAL A 73 -5.40 -1.14 0.93
CA VAL A 73 -3.95 -1.04 0.69
C VAL A 73 -3.45 -2.16 -0.21
N ILE A 74 -3.93 -3.39 -0.03
CA ILE A 74 -3.58 -4.51 -0.92
C ILE A 74 -4.05 -4.23 -2.34
N THR A 75 -5.23 -3.66 -2.51
CA THR A 75 -5.74 -3.27 -3.84
C THR A 75 -4.90 -2.15 -4.46
N LEU A 76 -4.50 -1.13 -3.68
CA LEU A 76 -3.60 -0.07 -4.14
C LEU A 76 -2.21 -0.60 -4.54
N SER A 77 -1.71 -1.63 -3.85
CA SER A 77 -0.43 -2.29 -4.18
C SER A 77 -0.44 -2.98 -5.57
N ARG A 78 -1.62 -3.28 -6.13
CA ARG A 78 -1.76 -3.83 -7.48
C ARG A 78 -1.29 -2.85 -8.54
N SER A 79 -1.56 -1.56 -8.36
CA SER A 79 -1.08 -0.49 -9.24
C SER A 79 0.45 -0.36 -9.18
N PHE A 80 1.02 -0.55 -7.99
CA PHE A 80 2.47 -0.59 -7.78
C PHE A 80 3.15 -1.76 -8.50
N MET A 81 2.45 -2.89 -8.65
CA MET A 81 2.95 -4.04 -9.43
C MET A 81 3.16 -3.72 -10.91
N SER A 82 2.41 -2.78 -11.48
CA SER A 82 2.60 -2.37 -12.88
C SER A 82 3.94 -1.68 -13.13
N SER A 83 4.54 -1.11 -12.08
CA SER A 83 5.72 -0.28 -12.18
C SER A 83 6.95 -0.90 -11.49
N THR A 84 6.83 -2.12 -10.95
CA THR A 84 7.91 -2.81 -10.21
C THR A 84 8.05 -4.29 -10.55
N ALA A 85 9.14 -4.91 -10.09
CA ALA A 85 9.38 -6.34 -10.25
C ALA A 85 8.36 -7.19 -9.46
N LYS A 86 7.91 -8.31 -10.06
CA LYS A 86 6.95 -9.25 -9.46
C LYS A 86 7.32 -9.69 -8.04
N ALA A 87 8.59 -10.05 -7.81
CA ALA A 87 9.07 -10.51 -6.51
C ALA A 87 8.92 -9.44 -5.41
N LYS A 88 9.13 -8.16 -5.76
CA LYS A 88 9.00 -7.04 -4.84
C LYS A 88 7.54 -6.86 -4.40
N THR A 89 6.62 -6.89 -5.36
CA THR A 89 5.19 -6.81 -5.07
C THR A 89 4.72 -8.01 -4.25
N ALA A 90 5.17 -9.24 -4.57
CA ALA A 90 4.80 -10.43 -3.82
C ALA A 90 5.22 -10.32 -2.34
N LYS A 91 6.42 -9.79 -2.08
CA LYS A 91 6.90 -9.53 -0.72
C LYS A 91 6.01 -8.49 0.00
N LEU A 92 5.67 -7.40 -0.67
CA LEU A 92 4.79 -6.36 -0.13
C LEU A 92 3.39 -6.91 0.22
N ILE A 93 2.75 -7.64 -0.70
CA ILE A 93 1.44 -8.25 -0.47
C ILE A 93 1.51 -9.21 0.71
N ARG A 94 2.57 -10.01 0.84
CA ARG A 94 2.75 -10.91 1.98
C ARG A 94 2.82 -10.14 3.31
N THR A 95 3.60 -9.07 3.37
CA THR A 95 3.66 -8.18 4.55
C THR A 95 2.29 -7.59 4.90
N LEU A 96 1.53 -7.14 3.90
CA LEU A 96 0.17 -6.61 4.12
C LEU A 96 -0.80 -7.69 4.60
N LEU A 97 -0.67 -8.93 4.12
CA LEU A 97 -1.47 -10.05 4.59
C LEU A 97 -1.16 -10.39 6.06
N ASP A 98 0.10 -10.28 6.48
CA ASP A 98 0.51 -10.50 7.86
C ASP A 98 -0.15 -9.49 8.82
N PHE A 99 -0.52 -8.29 8.34
CA PHE A 99 -1.24 -7.28 9.11
C PHE A 99 -2.68 -7.65 9.46
N PHE A 100 -3.28 -8.67 8.84
CA PHE A 100 -4.58 -9.19 9.29
C PHE A 100 -4.46 -10.01 10.58
N THR A 101 -3.29 -10.60 10.86
CA THR A 101 -3.06 -11.48 12.03
C THR A 101 -3.50 -10.86 13.37
N PRO A 102 -3.12 -9.61 13.71
CA PRO A 102 -3.55 -8.99 14.96
C PRO A 102 -5.00 -8.45 14.95
N ILE A 103 -5.72 -8.51 13.82
CA ILE A 103 -7.07 -7.95 13.68
C ILE A 103 -8.11 -9.04 13.98
N PRO A 104 -8.90 -8.91 15.07
CA PRO A 104 -9.93 -9.90 15.41
C PRO A 104 -11.05 -9.89 14.36
N ASN A 105 -11.69 -11.05 14.14
CA ASN A 105 -12.80 -11.23 13.19
C ASN A 105 -12.49 -10.81 11.74
N SER A 106 -11.22 -10.80 11.35
CA SER A 106 -10.78 -10.36 10.02
C SER A 106 -10.77 -11.46 8.97
N HIS A 107 -10.93 -12.73 9.36
CA HIS A 107 -10.88 -13.89 8.46
C HIS A 107 -11.78 -13.79 7.22
N PRO A 108 -13.06 -13.37 7.32
CA PRO A 108 -13.91 -13.24 6.13
C PRO A 108 -13.34 -12.26 5.11
N ILE A 109 -12.86 -11.10 5.59
CA ILE A 109 -12.25 -10.06 4.75
C ILE A 109 -10.92 -10.56 4.17
N GLN A 110 -10.12 -11.28 4.96
CA GLN A 110 -8.87 -11.85 4.51
C GLN A 110 -9.09 -12.84 3.34
N ILE A 111 -10.13 -13.68 3.43
CA ILE A 111 -10.49 -14.64 2.36
C ILE A 111 -10.92 -13.89 1.09
N GLU A 112 -11.83 -12.91 1.23
CA GLU A 112 -12.32 -12.10 0.12
C GLU A 112 -11.15 -11.40 -0.61
N VAL A 113 -10.27 -10.75 0.15
CA VAL A 113 -9.09 -10.07 -0.40
C VAL A 113 -8.15 -11.02 -1.13
N LEU A 114 -7.94 -12.21 -0.59
CA LEU A 114 -7.06 -13.19 -1.19
C LEU A 114 -7.68 -13.73 -2.50
N GLN A 115 -8.98 -14.00 -2.52
CA GLN A 115 -9.72 -14.39 -3.73
C GLN A 115 -9.63 -13.31 -4.80
N ASP A 116 -9.87 -12.05 -4.43
CA ASP A 116 -9.77 -10.92 -5.35
C ASP A 116 -8.36 -10.73 -5.89
N ASN A 117 -7.34 -10.93 -5.04
CA ASN A 117 -5.94 -10.82 -5.45
C ASN A 117 -5.57 -11.93 -6.44
N ILE A 118 -6.01 -13.17 -6.18
CA ILE A 118 -5.83 -14.31 -7.09
C ILE A 118 -6.56 -14.07 -8.42
N ALA A 119 -7.81 -13.61 -8.39
CA ALA A 119 -8.60 -13.34 -9.59
C ALA A 119 -7.93 -12.28 -10.47
N TRP A 120 -7.50 -11.18 -9.87
CA TRP A 120 -6.75 -10.13 -10.57
C TRP A 120 -5.42 -10.64 -11.13
N ALA A 121 -4.65 -11.41 -10.36
CA ALA A 121 -3.38 -11.96 -10.82
C ALA A 121 -3.56 -12.91 -12.02
N LYS A 122 -4.62 -13.74 -12.00
CA LYS A 122 -4.99 -14.60 -13.13
C LYS A 122 -5.36 -13.79 -14.37
N GLN A 123 -6.21 -12.78 -14.23
CA GLN A 123 -6.62 -11.91 -15.33
C GLN A 123 -5.41 -11.23 -15.99
N ARG A 124 -4.45 -10.78 -15.18
CA ARG A 124 -3.24 -10.13 -15.66
C ARG A 124 -2.23 -11.10 -16.30
N SER A 125 -2.19 -12.36 -15.87
CA SER A 125 -1.27 -13.36 -16.41
C SER A 125 -1.69 -13.94 -17.77
N GLY A 126 -2.86 -13.54 -18.30
CA GLY A 126 -3.29 -13.94 -19.64
C GLY A 126 -3.63 -15.42 -19.79
N TYR A 127 -4.07 -16.09 -18.71
CA TYR A 127 -4.77 -17.36 -18.87
C TYR A 127 -6.24 -17.06 -19.23
N SER A 128 -6.49 -16.94 -20.53
CA SER A 128 -7.80 -17.23 -21.16
C SER A 128 -7.81 -18.68 -21.61
#